data_AF-W7DIX0-F1
#
_entry.id   AF-W7DIX0-F1
#
_cell.length_a   1.000
_cell.length_b   1.000
_cell.length_c   1.000
_cell.angle_alpha   90.00
_cell.angle_beta   90.00
_cell.angle_gamma   90.00
#
_symmetry.space_group_name_H-M   'P 1'
#
loop_
_entity.id
_entity.type
_entity.pdbx_description
1 polymer ?
#
loop_
_entity_poly.entity_id
_entity_poly.type
_entity_poly.pdbx_seq_one_letter_code
_entity_poly.pdbx_strand_id
1 'polypeptide(L)'
;MEFERILIRYGELSTKGKNRKQFVAKLATNVKQAMKDMPEIKVHGERDRMQLYLNGANHEKVTERLKPIFGIQSFSPVVKTELDVAAVNEAAYALVREHHKENGTFKVAARRSFRDFPLDSNELNQEVGAYVLRKIEDLTVNVKQPDLKLNVEVRSDGVFLSCATILGAGGLPVSSSGRAMLMLSGGIDSPVAGYLAMKRGVEVEAVHFHSPPYTSEQAKAKSD
;
A
#
# COMPACT_ATOMS: atom_id res chain seq x y z
N MET A 1 -10.59 -15.81 1.29
CA MET A 1 -9.79 -15.30 0.17
C MET A 1 -8.41 -15.00 0.73
N GLU A 2 -7.35 -15.53 0.12
CA GLU A 2 -5.98 -15.30 0.59
C GLU A 2 -5.28 -14.30 -0.34
N PHE A 3 -4.62 -13.32 0.27
CA PHE A 3 -3.79 -12.37 -0.45
C PHE A 3 -2.36 -12.91 -0.52
N GLU A 4 -1.79 -12.95 -1.72
CA GLU A 4 -0.44 -13.46 -1.95
C GLU A 4 0.60 -12.38 -1.63
N ARG A 5 0.31 -11.14 -2.03
CA ARG A 5 1.19 -10.00 -1.81
C ARG A 5 0.43 -8.69 -1.62
N ILE A 6 1.14 -7.69 -1.11
CA ILE A 6 0.71 -6.29 -1.15
C ILE A 6 1.60 -5.53 -2.12
N LEU A 7 0.98 -4.86 -3.08
CA LEU A 7 1.66 -3.98 -4.03
C LEU A 7 1.70 -2.56 -3.49
N ILE A 8 2.89 -2.06 -3.17
CA ILE A 8 3.14 -0.73 -2.63
C ILE A 8 3.56 0.22 -3.74
N ARG A 9 2.85 1.36 -3.85
CA ARG A 9 3.14 2.45 -4.77
C ARG A 9 3.78 3.61 -4.01
N TYR A 10 4.82 4.13 -4.63
CA TYR A 10 5.70 5.15 -4.10
C TYR A 10 5.08 6.55 -4.12
N GLY A 11 5.42 7.36 -3.10
CA GLY A 11 5.11 8.79 -2.98
C GLY A 11 5.76 9.67 -4.05
N GLU A 12 6.14 10.89 -3.68
CA GLU A 12 6.77 11.93 -4.54
C GLU A 12 8.17 11.55 -5.12
N LEU A 13 8.43 10.26 -5.31
CA LEU A 13 9.64 9.64 -5.84
C LEU A 13 9.84 9.88 -7.35
N SER A 14 8.86 10.46 -8.02
CA SER A 14 8.92 10.85 -9.44
C SER A 14 9.79 12.09 -9.70
N THR A 15 10.11 12.91 -8.70
CA THR A 15 10.70 14.25 -8.93
C THR A 15 12.24 14.34 -8.81
N LYS A 16 12.95 13.32 -8.32
CA LYS A 16 14.42 13.39 -8.13
C LYS A 16 15.14 12.19 -8.75
N GLY A 17 15.40 12.29 -10.06
CA GLY A 17 15.91 11.21 -10.91
C GLY A 17 17.25 10.58 -10.51
N LYS A 18 18.13 11.28 -9.77
CA LYS A 18 19.44 10.74 -9.38
C LYS A 18 19.43 9.92 -8.07
N ASN A 19 18.50 10.19 -7.15
CA ASN A 19 18.51 9.57 -5.81
C ASN A 19 17.45 8.47 -5.62
N ARG A 20 16.65 8.16 -6.65
CA ARG A 20 15.53 7.21 -6.55
C ARG A 20 15.92 5.86 -5.94
N LYS A 21 17.03 5.26 -6.37
CA LYS A 21 17.50 3.98 -5.84
C LYS A 21 17.70 4.02 -4.32
N GLN A 22 18.30 5.10 -3.81
CA GLN A 22 18.53 5.29 -2.37
C GLN A 22 17.20 5.42 -1.62
N PHE A 23 16.25 6.18 -2.16
CA PHE A 23 14.92 6.28 -1.56
C PHE A 23 14.17 4.94 -1.52
N VAL A 24 14.18 4.18 -2.62
CA VAL A 24 13.54 2.85 -2.68
C VAL A 24 14.18 1.92 -1.67
N ALA A 25 15.50 1.88 -1.59
CA ALA A 25 16.22 1.08 -0.60
C ALA A 25 15.85 1.50 0.83
N LYS A 26 15.81 2.81 1.11
CA LYS A 26 15.46 3.31 2.44
C LYS A 26 14.02 3.00 2.82
N LEU A 27 13.07 3.15 1.89
CA LEU A 27 11.69 2.75 2.11
C LEU A 27 11.58 1.25 2.37
N ALA A 28 12.31 0.42 1.62
CA ALA A 28 12.33 -1.03 1.83
C ALA A 28 12.85 -1.37 3.23
N THR A 29 13.89 -0.68 3.72
CA THR A 29 14.38 -0.84 5.09
C THR A 29 13.32 -0.44 6.12
N ASN A 30 12.63 0.69 5.92
CA ASN A 30 11.58 1.14 6.84
C ASN A 30 10.41 0.15 6.89
N VAL A 31 9.98 -0.38 5.73
CA VAL A 31 8.95 -1.42 5.65
C VAL A 31 9.42 -2.71 6.32
N LYS A 32 10.64 -3.18 6.08
CA LYS A 32 11.22 -4.34 6.76
C LYS A 32 11.20 -4.17 8.29
N GLN A 33 11.59 -2.99 8.77
CA GLN A 33 11.60 -2.68 10.20
C GLN A 33 10.19 -2.72 10.82
N ALA A 34 9.19 -2.22 10.10
CA ALA A 34 7.79 -2.27 10.53
C ALA A 34 7.24 -3.70 10.59
N MET A 35 7.84 -4.64 9.85
CA MET A 35 7.45 -6.06 9.77
C MET A 35 8.45 -7.00 10.48
N LYS A 36 9.30 -6.48 11.37
CA LYS A 36 10.41 -7.24 11.97
C LYS A 36 10.00 -8.52 12.72
N ASP A 37 8.78 -8.58 13.21
CA ASP A 37 8.16 -9.70 13.93
C ASP A 37 7.31 -10.61 13.03
N MET A 38 7.34 -10.39 11.71
CA MET A 38 6.69 -11.21 10.68
C MET A 38 7.75 -11.72 9.68
N PRO A 39 8.66 -12.62 10.11
CA PRO A 39 9.82 -13.04 9.31
C PRO A 39 9.46 -13.76 8.01
N GLU A 40 8.23 -14.28 7.89
CA GLU A 40 7.69 -14.86 6.67
C GLU A 40 7.55 -13.82 5.54
N ILE A 41 7.41 -12.53 5.88
CA ILE A 41 7.19 -11.47 4.89
C ILE A 41 8.47 -11.17 4.12
N LYS A 42 8.38 -11.18 2.79
CA LYS A 42 9.50 -10.82 1.91
C LYS A 42 9.25 -9.48 1.21
N VAL A 43 10.18 -8.54 1.40
CA VAL A 43 10.11 -7.18 0.84
C VAL A 43 11.03 -7.07 -0.37
N HIS A 44 10.45 -6.78 -1.54
CA HIS A 44 11.17 -6.57 -2.80
C HIS A 44 10.86 -5.17 -3.35
N GLY A 45 11.82 -4.26 -3.25
CA GLY A 45 11.71 -2.92 -3.82
C GLY A 45 12.21 -2.88 -5.26
N GLU A 46 11.33 -2.58 -6.22
CA GLU A 46 11.69 -2.38 -7.62
C GLU A 46 11.72 -0.89 -7.96
N ARG A 47 12.01 -0.56 -9.21
CA ARG A 47 12.13 0.84 -9.66
C ARG A 47 10.84 1.65 -9.47
N ASP A 48 9.69 1.04 -9.78
CA ASP A 48 8.41 1.76 -9.89
C ASP A 48 7.41 1.37 -8.78
N ARG A 49 7.65 0.25 -8.09
CA ARG A 49 6.75 -0.30 -7.07
C ARG A 49 7.53 -1.23 -6.14
N MET A 50 6.98 -1.47 -4.96
CA MET A 50 7.48 -2.48 -4.03
C MET A 50 6.46 -3.60 -3.90
N GLN A 51 6.95 -4.84 -3.85
CA GLN A 51 6.15 -6.02 -3.60
C GLN A 51 6.44 -6.54 -2.20
N LEU A 52 5.38 -6.83 -1.45
CA LEU A 52 5.45 -7.38 -0.11
C LEU A 52 4.76 -8.74 -0.13
N TYR A 53 5.51 -9.83 -0.24
CA TYR A 53 4.97 -11.19 -0.25
C TYR A 53 4.60 -11.60 1.17
N LEU A 54 3.34 -12.02 1.36
CA LEU A 54 2.79 -12.27 2.69
C LEU A 54 3.19 -13.64 3.23
N ASN A 55 3.31 -14.66 2.37
CA ASN A 55 3.73 -16.03 2.75
C ASN A 55 2.98 -16.59 3.99
N GLY A 56 1.68 -16.35 4.07
CA GLY A 56 0.82 -16.79 5.18
C GLY A 56 0.63 -15.74 6.29
N ALA A 57 1.32 -14.60 6.24
CA ALA A 57 1.08 -13.49 7.17
C ALA A 57 -0.34 -12.94 7.04
N ASN A 58 -0.92 -12.51 8.18
CA ASN A 58 -2.24 -11.87 8.20
C ASN A 58 -2.20 -10.52 7.48
N HIS A 59 -2.89 -10.41 6.35
CA HIS A 59 -2.89 -9.22 5.49
C HIS A 59 -3.46 -7.96 6.17
N GLU A 60 -4.41 -8.09 7.10
CA GLU A 60 -5.00 -6.96 7.82
C GLU A 60 -3.98 -6.33 8.76
N LYS A 61 -3.25 -7.17 9.52
CA LYS A 61 -2.17 -6.69 10.41
C LYS A 61 -1.08 -5.98 9.60
N VAL A 62 -0.72 -6.52 8.44
CA VAL A 62 0.28 -5.90 7.57
C VAL A 62 -0.25 -4.57 7.02
N THR A 63 -1.51 -4.53 6.59
CA THR A 63 -2.18 -3.32 6.09
C THR A 63 -2.16 -2.19 7.11
N GLU A 64 -2.51 -2.45 8.37
CA GLU A 64 -2.48 -1.42 9.43
C GLU A 64 -1.07 -0.88 9.67
N ARG A 65 -0.06 -1.75 9.62
CA ARG A 65 1.34 -1.35 9.81
C ARG A 65 1.92 -0.57 8.63
N LEU A 66 1.38 -0.75 7.42
CA LEU A 66 1.81 0.00 6.23
C LEU A 66 1.27 1.43 6.22
N LYS A 67 0.06 1.67 6.74
CA LYS A 67 -0.60 2.99 6.73
C LYS A 67 0.29 4.14 7.24
N PRO A 68 0.97 4.05 8.39
CA PRO A 68 1.75 5.16 8.94
C PRO A 68 3.14 5.35 8.29
N ILE A 69 3.57 4.48 7.37
CA ILE A 69 4.93 4.54 6.83
C ILE A 69 5.05 5.64 5.77
N PHE A 70 5.82 6.68 6.08
CA PHE A 70 6.14 7.72 5.11
C PHE A 70 6.93 7.18 3.91
N GLY A 71 6.63 7.73 2.73
CA GLY A 71 7.13 7.28 1.44
C GLY A 71 6.15 6.37 0.68
N ILE A 72 5.15 5.79 1.35
CA ILE A 72 4.08 5.01 0.72
C ILE A 72 2.96 5.95 0.29
N GLN A 73 2.69 6.05 -1.02
CA GLN A 73 1.55 6.82 -1.52
C GLN A 73 0.25 6.03 -1.35
N SER A 74 0.28 4.80 -1.80
CA SER A 74 -0.84 3.87 -1.70
C SER A 74 -0.34 2.45 -1.79
N PHE A 75 -1.18 1.50 -1.42
CA PHE A 75 -0.89 0.09 -1.58
C PHE A 75 -2.18 -0.68 -1.83
N SER A 76 -2.04 -1.87 -2.41
CA SER A 76 -3.16 -2.73 -2.79
C SER A 76 -2.83 -4.18 -2.43
N PRO A 77 -3.66 -4.85 -1.62
CA PRO A 77 -3.64 -6.31 -1.52
C PRO A 77 -3.90 -6.92 -2.90
N VAL A 78 -3.18 -8.01 -3.21
CA VAL A 78 -3.24 -8.70 -4.49
C VAL A 78 -3.51 -10.18 -4.25
N VAL A 79 -4.55 -10.68 -4.90
CA VAL A 79 -4.87 -12.10 -4.95
C VAL A 79 -4.15 -12.70 -6.16
N LYS A 80 -3.59 -13.90 -5.99
CA LYS A 80 -3.03 -14.69 -7.09
C LYS A 80 -3.96 -15.87 -7.36
N THR A 81 -4.24 -16.14 -8.63
CA THR A 81 -4.91 -17.35 -9.10
C THR A 81 -4.04 -18.08 -10.11
N GLU A 82 -4.43 -19.33 -10.37
CA GLU A 82 -3.91 -20.10 -11.50
C GLU A 82 -4.27 -19.45 -12.84
N LEU A 83 -3.63 -19.93 -13.91
CA LEU A 83 -3.88 -19.53 -15.30
C LEU A 83 -5.17 -20.17 -15.86
N ASP A 84 -6.27 -19.99 -15.14
CA ASP A 84 -7.57 -20.53 -15.47
C ASP A 84 -8.65 -19.44 -15.38
N VAL A 85 -9.54 -19.39 -16.38
CA VAL A 85 -10.58 -18.35 -16.49
C VAL A 85 -11.60 -18.49 -15.37
N ALA A 86 -11.98 -19.72 -14.98
CA ALA A 86 -12.95 -19.93 -13.92
C ALA A 86 -12.40 -19.49 -12.55
N ALA A 87 -11.14 -19.80 -12.26
CA ALA A 87 -10.45 -19.31 -11.07
C ALA A 87 -10.38 -17.78 -11.02
N VAL A 88 -10.08 -17.13 -12.14
CA VAL A 88 -10.07 -15.65 -12.24
C VAL A 88 -11.45 -15.07 -12.00
N ASN A 89 -12.50 -15.66 -12.57
CA ASN A 89 -13.89 -15.23 -12.40
C ASN A 89 -14.35 -15.29 -10.93
N GLU A 90 -14.06 -16.38 -10.22
CA GLU A 90 -14.40 -16.52 -8.81
C GLU A 90 -13.63 -15.54 -7.92
N ALA A 91 -12.32 -15.37 -8.16
CA ALA A 91 -11.52 -14.40 -7.42
C ALA A 91 -11.98 -12.95 -7.67
N ALA A 92 -12.33 -12.63 -8.93
CA ALA A 92 -12.86 -11.32 -9.30
C ALA A 92 -14.20 -11.04 -8.60
N TYR A 93 -15.11 -12.02 -8.60
CA TYR A 93 -16.39 -11.91 -7.90
C TYR A 93 -16.18 -11.68 -6.40
N ALA A 94 -15.34 -12.48 -5.74
CA ALA A 94 -15.05 -12.33 -4.32
C ALA A 94 -14.50 -10.94 -3.98
N LEU A 95 -13.51 -10.46 -4.75
CA LEU A 95 -12.91 -9.14 -4.56
C LEU A 95 -13.90 -7.99 -4.76
N VAL A 96 -14.71 -8.06 -5.82
CA VAL A 96 -15.68 -6.99 -6.13
C VAL A 96 -16.79 -7.00 -5.10
N ARG A 97 -17.31 -8.17 -4.71
CA ARG A 97 -18.36 -8.28 -3.69
C ARG A 97 -17.93 -7.63 -2.37
N GLU A 98 -16.69 -7.84 -1.95
CA GLU A 98 -16.18 -7.26 -0.70
C GLU A 98 -16.00 -5.74 -0.75
N HIS A 99 -15.70 -5.16 -1.92
CA HIS A 99 -15.25 -3.77 -2.04
C HIS A 99 -16.18 -2.83 -2.83
N HIS A 100 -17.23 -3.37 -3.47
CA HIS A 100 -18.20 -2.53 -4.17
C HIS A 100 -19.04 -1.72 -3.18
N LYS A 101 -19.60 -0.63 -3.68
CA LYS A 101 -20.59 0.18 -2.96
C LYS A 101 -21.97 -0.22 -3.47
N GLU A 102 -22.98 -0.05 -2.62
CA GLU A 102 -24.37 -0.21 -3.02
C GLU A 102 -24.70 0.71 -4.21
N ASN A 103 -25.36 0.16 -5.24
CA ASN A 103 -25.64 0.87 -6.50
C ASN A 103 -24.40 1.45 -7.18
N GLY A 104 -23.23 0.86 -6.91
CA GLY A 104 -21.93 1.35 -7.37
C GLY A 104 -21.65 1.02 -8.83
N THR A 105 -20.58 1.63 -9.33
CA THR A 105 -20.05 1.34 -10.66
C THR A 105 -18.68 0.67 -10.59
N PHE A 106 -18.39 -0.23 -11.53
CA PHE A 106 -17.06 -0.81 -11.65
C PHE A 106 -16.57 -0.88 -13.09
N LYS A 107 -15.27 -1.18 -13.23
CA LYS A 107 -14.71 -1.68 -14.48
C LYS A 107 -13.64 -2.72 -14.21
N VAL A 108 -13.53 -3.66 -15.15
CA VAL A 108 -12.37 -4.55 -15.27
C VAL A 108 -11.31 -3.87 -16.11
N ALA A 109 -10.05 -3.98 -15.69
CA ALA A 109 -8.90 -3.45 -16.39
C ALA A 109 -7.83 -4.54 -16.50
N ALA A 110 -8.02 -5.43 -17.46
CA ALA A 110 -7.11 -6.51 -17.79
C ALA A 110 -5.85 -6.02 -18.51
N ARG A 111 -4.71 -6.61 -18.16
CA ARG A 111 -3.43 -6.47 -18.86
C ARG A 111 -2.79 -7.84 -18.97
N ARG A 112 -2.32 -8.16 -20.17
CA ARG A 112 -1.77 -9.47 -20.48
C ARG A 112 -0.33 -9.36 -20.96
N SER A 113 0.59 -9.78 -20.12
CA SER A 113 2.00 -9.95 -20.49
C SER A 113 2.30 -11.35 -21.04
N PHE A 114 1.53 -12.36 -20.60
CA PHE A 114 1.66 -13.74 -21.03
C PHE A 114 0.68 -14.06 -22.17
N ARG A 115 1.23 -14.36 -23.36
CA ARG A 115 0.45 -14.46 -24.61
C ARG A 115 -0.26 -15.80 -24.83
N ASP A 116 0.05 -16.83 -24.03
CA ASP A 116 -0.58 -18.15 -24.18
C ASP A 116 -1.82 -18.31 -23.30
N PHE A 117 -2.21 -17.27 -22.56
CA PHE A 117 -3.48 -17.27 -21.84
C PHE A 117 -4.67 -17.27 -22.83
N PRO A 118 -5.73 -18.07 -22.60
CA PRO A 118 -6.77 -18.33 -23.60
C PRO A 118 -7.54 -17.12 -24.11
N LEU A 119 -7.68 -16.09 -23.26
CA LEU A 119 -8.40 -14.86 -23.58
C LEU A 119 -7.42 -13.70 -23.77
N ASP A 120 -7.72 -12.83 -24.72
CA ASP A 120 -7.06 -11.54 -24.82
C ASP A 120 -7.55 -10.56 -23.72
N SER A 121 -6.96 -9.36 -23.66
CA SER A 121 -7.31 -8.40 -22.60
C SER A 121 -8.77 -7.91 -22.71
N ASN A 122 -9.32 -7.78 -23.92
CA ASN A 122 -10.69 -7.31 -24.14
C ASN A 122 -11.69 -8.42 -23.83
N GLU A 123 -11.43 -9.63 -24.30
CA GLU A 123 -12.22 -10.81 -23.99
C GLU A 123 -12.25 -11.06 -22.48
N LEU A 124 -11.10 -10.95 -21.81
CA LEU A 124 -11.02 -11.10 -20.35
C LEU A 124 -11.79 -10.01 -19.60
N ASN A 125 -11.76 -8.75 -20.08
CA ASN A 125 -12.58 -7.69 -19.50
C ASN A 125 -14.08 -7.98 -19.61
N GLN A 126 -14.53 -8.50 -20.76
CA GLN A 126 -15.93 -8.82 -21.01
C GLN A 126 -16.37 -10.04 -20.19
N GLU A 127 -15.59 -11.11 -20.20
CA GLU A 127 -15.89 -12.36 -19.48
C GLU A 127 -16.00 -12.11 -17.97
N VAL A 128 -14.96 -11.53 -17.38
CA VAL A 128 -14.94 -11.22 -15.94
C VAL A 128 -16.04 -10.20 -15.59
N GLY A 129 -16.23 -9.19 -16.42
CA GLY A 129 -17.27 -8.18 -16.20
C GLY A 129 -18.68 -8.79 -16.19
N ALA A 130 -18.99 -9.62 -17.19
CA ALA A 130 -20.26 -10.33 -17.29
C ALA A 130 -20.46 -11.31 -16.12
N TYR A 131 -19.40 -12.01 -15.72
CA TYR A 131 -19.44 -12.92 -14.58
C TYR A 131 -19.84 -12.21 -13.28
N VAL A 132 -19.19 -11.08 -13.00
CA VAL A 132 -19.44 -10.29 -11.79
C VAL A 132 -20.83 -9.68 -11.81
N LEU A 133 -21.26 -9.08 -12.93
CA LEU A 133 -22.59 -8.47 -13.08
C LEU A 133 -23.74 -9.46 -12.87
N ARG A 134 -23.58 -10.72 -13.32
CA ARG A 134 -24.61 -11.76 -13.12
C ARG A 134 -24.79 -12.16 -11.65
N LYS A 135 -23.82 -11.86 -10.78
CA LYS A 135 -23.82 -12.28 -9.37
C LYS A 135 -24.02 -11.14 -8.37
N ILE A 136 -23.94 -9.88 -8.81
CA ILE A 136 -24.10 -8.69 -7.97
C ILE A 136 -25.16 -7.81 -8.62
N GLU A 137 -26.37 -7.81 -8.06
CA GLU A 137 -27.56 -7.20 -8.68
C GLU A 137 -27.51 -5.68 -8.74
N ASP A 138 -26.88 -5.04 -7.75
CA ASP A 138 -26.80 -3.59 -7.56
C ASP A 138 -25.48 -2.98 -8.08
N LEU A 139 -24.85 -3.63 -9.06
CA LEU A 139 -23.59 -3.19 -9.65
C LEU A 139 -23.75 -2.91 -11.14
N THR A 140 -23.22 -1.78 -11.59
CA THR A 140 -23.24 -1.39 -13.02
C THR A 140 -21.84 -1.09 -13.56
N VAL A 141 -21.68 -1.05 -14.89
CA VAL A 141 -20.37 -0.79 -15.51
C VAL A 141 -20.21 0.68 -15.87
N ASN A 142 -19.10 1.28 -15.43
CA ASN A 142 -18.64 2.59 -15.88
C ASN A 142 -17.17 2.54 -16.31
N VAL A 143 -16.93 2.51 -17.61
CA VAL A 143 -15.56 2.39 -18.16
C VAL A 143 -14.73 3.67 -17.99
N LYS A 144 -15.39 4.83 -17.86
CA LYS A 144 -14.73 6.15 -17.78
C LYS A 144 -14.32 6.46 -16.34
N GLN A 145 -15.29 6.50 -15.42
CA GLN A 145 -15.11 6.89 -14.02
C GLN A 145 -15.79 5.88 -13.09
N PRO A 146 -15.21 4.68 -12.93
CA PRO A 146 -15.76 3.66 -12.02
C PRO A 146 -15.52 4.04 -10.55
N ASP A 147 -16.44 3.66 -9.67
CA ASP A 147 -16.20 3.67 -8.22
C ASP A 147 -15.16 2.63 -7.82
N LEU A 148 -15.20 1.46 -8.46
CA LEU A 148 -14.27 0.36 -8.23
C LEU A 148 -13.57 -0.07 -9.52
N LYS A 149 -12.23 -0.09 -9.50
CA LYS A 149 -11.44 -0.58 -10.63
C LYS A 149 -10.78 -1.91 -10.27
N LEU A 150 -11.29 -3.00 -10.84
CA LEU A 150 -10.67 -4.32 -10.75
C LEU A 150 -9.53 -4.42 -11.76
N ASN A 151 -8.28 -4.44 -11.28
CA ASN A 151 -7.11 -4.70 -12.12
C ASN A 151 -6.89 -6.21 -12.19
N VAL A 152 -6.69 -6.73 -13.40
CA VAL A 152 -6.39 -8.14 -13.66
C VAL A 152 -5.10 -8.18 -14.47
N GLU A 153 -4.03 -8.74 -13.91
CA GLU A 153 -2.73 -8.82 -14.58
C GLU A 153 -2.35 -10.27 -14.81
N VAL A 154 -2.33 -10.68 -16.09
CA VAL A 154 -1.97 -12.04 -16.50
C VAL A 154 -0.47 -12.09 -16.81
N ARG A 155 0.24 -12.96 -16.10
CA ARG A 155 1.68 -13.23 -16.23
C ARG A 155 1.92 -14.72 -16.42
N SER A 156 3.14 -15.12 -16.74
CA SER A 156 3.47 -16.53 -16.96
C SER A 156 3.36 -17.38 -15.69
N ASP A 157 3.43 -16.75 -14.52
CA ASP A 157 3.42 -17.40 -13.22
C ASP A 157 2.05 -17.34 -12.51
N GLY A 158 1.01 -16.82 -13.16
CA GLY A 158 -0.35 -16.74 -12.62
C GLY A 158 -1.11 -15.47 -13.04
N VAL A 159 -2.32 -15.32 -12.52
CA VAL A 159 -3.15 -14.12 -12.71
C VAL A 159 -3.28 -13.38 -11.39
N PHE A 160 -3.07 -12.06 -11.42
CA PHE A 160 -3.02 -11.21 -10.25
C PHE A 160 -4.17 -10.20 -10.26
N LEU A 161 -5.01 -10.24 -9.22
CA LEU A 161 -6.19 -9.41 -9.12
C LEU A 161 -6.09 -8.42 -7.95
N SER A 162 -6.51 -7.18 -8.17
CA SER A 162 -6.62 -6.16 -7.10
C SER A 162 -7.64 -5.08 -7.44
N CYS A 163 -8.49 -4.74 -6.47
CA CYS A 163 -9.50 -3.68 -6.60
C CYS A 163 -9.34 -2.57 -5.54
N ALA A 164 -8.87 -2.93 -4.33
CA ALA A 164 -8.65 -1.98 -3.25
C ALA A 164 -7.39 -1.14 -3.46
N THR A 165 -7.50 0.18 -3.28
CA THR A 165 -6.36 1.09 -3.20
C THR A 165 -6.42 1.82 -1.87
N ILE A 166 -5.54 1.44 -0.96
CA ILE A 166 -5.46 1.99 0.39
C ILE A 166 -4.41 3.10 0.37
N LEU A 167 -4.76 4.28 0.87
CA LEU A 167 -3.82 5.41 0.96
C LEU A 167 -2.82 5.17 2.10
N GLY A 168 -1.54 5.44 1.81
CA GLY A 168 -0.49 5.49 2.83
C GLY A 168 -0.27 6.90 3.36
N ALA A 169 0.72 7.07 4.24
CA ALA A 169 1.06 8.37 4.83
C ALA A 169 1.63 9.40 3.84
N GLY A 170 2.02 8.97 2.63
CA GLY A 170 2.67 9.82 1.63
C GLY A 170 4.02 10.35 2.09
N GLY A 171 4.45 11.50 1.58
CA GLY A 171 5.74 12.10 1.96
C GLY A 171 6.96 11.32 1.46
N LEU A 172 8.07 11.47 2.16
CA LEU A 172 9.36 10.84 1.85
C LEU A 172 9.73 9.80 2.93
N PRO A 173 10.45 8.72 2.58
CA PRO A 173 10.95 7.76 3.55
C PRO A 173 11.78 8.46 4.64
N VAL A 174 11.49 8.19 5.92
CA VAL A 174 12.28 8.73 7.05
C VAL A 174 13.76 8.37 6.88
N SER A 175 14.65 9.31 7.27
CA SER A 175 16.10 9.34 7.03
C SER A 175 16.57 9.39 5.57
N SER A 176 15.71 9.77 4.62
CA SER A 176 16.13 10.06 3.23
C SER A 176 16.58 11.51 3.00
N SER A 177 16.26 12.41 3.92
CA SER A 177 16.57 13.85 3.84
C SER A 177 17.51 14.32 4.95
N GLY A 178 18.34 13.42 5.49
CA GLY A 178 19.26 13.70 6.59
C GLY A 178 18.63 13.54 7.98
N ARG A 179 19.29 14.11 8.98
CA ARG A 179 18.96 13.98 10.41
C ARG A 179 18.93 15.36 11.07
N ALA A 180 18.02 15.56 12.04
CA ALA A 180 17.89 16.80 12.79
C ALA A 180 17.51 16.53 14.26
N MET A 181 17.88 17.46 15.14
CA MET A 181 17.42 17.48 16.53
C MET A 181 16.06 18.18 16.63
N LEU A 182 15.10 17.59 17.33
CA LEU A 182 13.82 18.19 17.67
C LEU A 182 13.82 18.63 19.14
N MET A 183 13.63 19.92 19.38
CA MET A 183 13.36 20.45 20.71
C MET A 183 11.95 20.05 21.14
N LEU A 184 11.83 18.94 21.86
CA LEU A 184 10.56 18.41 22.31
C LEU A 184 10.14 19.10 23.61
N SER A 185 8.96 19.71 23.61
CA SER A 185 8.39 20.43 24.75
C SER A 185 7.13 19.73 25.25
N GLY A 186 6.64 20.11 26.42
CA GLY A 186 5.36 19.63 26.95
C GLY A 186 4.13 20.14 26.17
N GLY A 187 4.31 21.01 25.17
CA GLY A 187 3.24 21.52 24.31
C GLY A 187 2.82 20.54 23.21
N ILE A 188 1.82 20.90 22.41
CA ILE A 188 1.31 20.08 21.30
C ILE A 188 2.14 20.31 20.02
N ASP A 189 2.75 21.50 19.89
CA ASP A 189 3.36 21.95 18.64
C ASP A 189 4.65 21.20 18.28
N SER A 190 5.49 20.91 19.27
CA SER A 190 6.79 20.27 19.04
C SER A 190 6.66 18.82 18.53
N PRO A 191 5.77 17.95 19.05
CA PRO A 191 5.45 16.67 18.42
C PRO A 191 4.96 16.81 16.96
N VAL A 192 4.07 17.77 16.69
CA VAL A 192 3.51 17.99 15.35
C VAL A 192 4.60 18.44 14.37
N ALA A 193 5.49 19.34 14.81
CA ALA A 193 6.66 19.76 14.03
C ALA A 193 7.58 18.57 13.71
N GLY A 194 7.83 17.70 14.68
CA GLY A 194 8.57 16.45 14.49
C GLY A 194 7.93 15.53 13.45
N TYR A 195 6.61 15.32 13.55
CA TYR A 195 5.85 14.51 12.59
C TYR A 195 5.94 15.07 11.16
N LEU A 196 5.76 16.38 10.99
CA LEU A 196 5.86 17.05 9.70
C LEU A 196 7.28 16.99 9.12
N ALA A 197 8.32 17.10 9.97
CA ALA A 197 9.71 16.91 9.55
C ALA A 197 9.97 15.48 9.08
N MET A 198 9.50 14.47 9.83
CA MET A 198 9.59 13.06 9.43
C MET A 198 8.87 12.78 8.11
N LYS A 199 7.71 13.41 7.87
CA LYS A 199 6.98 13.33 6.58
C LYS A 199 7.80 13.85 5.40
N ARG A 200 8.76 14.75 5.64
CA ARG A 200 9.73 15.25 4.65
C ARG A 200 11.00 14.40 4.57
N GLY A 201 11.02 13.24 5.21
CA GLY A 201 12.12 12.28 5.16
C GLY A 201 13.26 12.58 6.11
N VAL A 202 13.10 13.53 7.04
CA VAL A 202 14.10 13.85 8.06
C VAL A 202 14.03 12.81 9.18
N GLU A 203 15.18 12.26 9.57
CA GLU A 203 15.30 11.51 10.81
C GLU A 203 15.35 12.48 11.99
N VAL A 204 14.49 12.26 12.99
CA VAL A 204 14.37 13.15 14.13
C VAL A 204 14.95 12.48 15.38
N GLU A 205 15.89 13.16 16.03
CA GLU A 205 16.34 12.84 17.38
C GLU A 205 15.75 13.89 18.34
N ALA A 206 14.92 13.47 19.28
CA ALA A 206 14.26 14.40 20.20
C ALA A 206 15.18 14.72 21.39
N VAL A 207 15.22 16.00 21.79
CA VAL A 207 15.84 16.47 23.02
C VAL A 207 14.79 17.20 23.85
N HIS A 208 14.69 16.84 25.13
CA HIS A 208 13.81 17.49 26.09
C HIS A 208 14.65 18.13 27.18
N PHE A 209 14.35 19.38 27.53
CA PHE A 209 14.97 20.09 28.65
C PHE A 209 13.96 20.18 29.79
N HIS A 210 14.35 19.68 30.97
CA HIS A 210 13.58 19.86 32.19
C HIS A 210 14.51 20.39 33.30
N SER A 211 13.97 21.28 34.13
CA SER A 211 14.67 21.90 35.27
C SER A 211 13.91 21.59 36.56
N PRO A 212 14.19 20.45 37.24
CA PRO A 212 13.60 20.14 38.53
C PRO A 212 14.03 21.17 39.60
N PRO A 213 13.19 21.52 40.59
CA PRO A 213 11.83 21.04 40.85
C PRO A 213 10.74 21.82 40.07
N TYR A 214 11.10 22.80 39.25
CA TYR A 214 10.17 23.73 38.60
C TYR A 214 9.44 23.16 37.38
N THR A 215 9.78 21.94 36.95
CA THR A 215 9.11 21.26 35.82
C THR A 215 8.00 20.37 36.33
N SER A 216 6.78 20.59 35.84
CA SER A 216 5.60 19.82 36.22
C SER A 216 5.73 18.35 35.79
N GLU A 217 5.10 17.45 36.55
CA GLU A 217 5.04 16.01 36.25
C GLU A 217 4.46 15.73 34.84
N GLN A 218 3.51 16.56 34.37
CA GLN A 218 2.95 16.44 33.01
C GLN A 218 3.96 16.71 31.89
N ALA A 219 4.97 17.55 32.12
CA ALA A 219 6.02 17.80 31.15
C ALA A 219 7.04 16.63 31.09
N LYS A 220 7.31 15.98 32.24
CA LYS A 220 8.16 14.78 32.32
C LYS A 220 7.53 13.57 31.64
N ALA A 221 6.23 13.33 31.86
CA ALA A 221 5.51 12.18 31.29
C ALA A 221 5.42 12.18 29.74
N LYS A 222 5.87 13.24 29.07
CA LYS A 222 5.92 13.33 27.60
C LYS A 222 7.31 13.08 27.01
N SER A 223 8.34 13.02 27.86
CA SER A 223 9.73 12.75 27.46
C SER A 223 10.18 11.31 27.72
N ASP A 224 9.44 10.57 28.55
CA ASP A 224 9.62 9.13 28.80
C ASP A 224 8.80 8.28 27.80
#